data_AF-A0A1M7LC44-F1
#
_entry.id   AF-A0A1M7LC44-F1
#
_cell.length_a   1.000
_cell.length_b   1.000
_cell.length_c   1.000
_cell.angle_alpha   90.00
_cell.angle_beta   90.00
_cell.angle_gamma   90.00
#
_symmetry.space_group_name_H-M   'P 1'
#
loop_
_entity.id
_entity.type
_entity.pdbx_description
1 polymer ?
#
loop_
_entity_poly.entity_id
_entity_poly.type
_entity_poly.pdbx_seq_one_letter_code
_entity_poly.pdbx_strand_id
1 'polypeptide(L)'
;MSQSEFSKNKFKQKMGNYLQCVGNKLLALRQSQKKSLKEVAKTTKMSPGIISKVEKGQFETLCLSRLLRLCRYYKVNIIDIVSCE
;
A
#
# COMPACT_ATOMS: atom_id res chain seq x y z
N MET A 1 6.74 -26.25 -19.28
CA MET A 1 6.06 -25.02 -18.81
C MET A 1 5.64 -24.22 -20.03
N SER A 2 4.38 -23.81 -20.15
CA SER A 2 3.87 -23.14 -21.35
C SER A 2 4.25 -21.65 -21.36
N GLN A 3 4.31 -21.03 -22.55
CA GLN A 3 4.53 -19.57 -22.68
C GLN A 3 3.51 -18.75 -21.89
N SER A 4 2.29 -19.28 -21.69
CA SER A 4 1.24 -18.64 -20.90
C SER A 4 1.52 -18.58 -19.39
N GLU A 5 2.20 -19.59 -18.84
CA GLU A 5 2.55 -19.64 -17.41
C GLU A 5 3.70 -18.66 -17.09
N PHE A 6 4.65 -18.54 -18.02
CA PHE A 6 5.79 -17.64 -17.87
C PHE A 6 5.36 -16.17 -17.85
N SER A 7 4.44 -15.80 -18.75
CA SER A 7 3.86 -14.44 -18.80
C SER A 7 3.06 -14.11 -17.53
N LYS A 8 2.25 -15.05 -17.03
CA LYS A 8 1.51 -14.89 -15.76
C LYS A 8 2.44 -14.69 -14.56
N ASN A 9 3.53 -15.45 -14.49
CA ASN A 9 4.48 -15.35 -13.39
C ASN A 9 5.21 -13.99 -13.40
N LYS A 10 5.67 -13.54 -14.58
CA LYS A 10 6.30 -12.23 -14.75
C LYS A 10 5.35 -11.08 -14.37
N PHE A 11 4.08 -11.18 -14.74
CA PHE A 11 3.06 -10.19 -14.35
C PHE A 11 2.85 -10.17 -12.83
N LYS A 12 2.70 -11.34 -12.19
CA LYS A 12 2.53 -11.45 -10.74
C LYS A 12 3.74 -10.87 -9.99
N GLN A 13 4.95 -11.12 -10.46
CA GLN A 13 6.18 -10.54 -9.90
C GLN A 13 6.20 -9.02 -10.04
N LYS A 14 5.92 -8.48 -11.25
CA LYS A 14 5.89 -7.03 -11.49
C LYS A 14 4.83 -6.35 -10.61
N MET A 15 3.65 -6.96 -10.50
CA MET A 15 2.58 -6.48 -9.62
C MET A 15 3.02 -6.51 -8.15
N GLY A 16 3.65 -7.59 -7.69
CA GLY A 16 4.18 -7.68 -6.33
C GLY A 16 5.20 -6.59 -6.01
N ASN A 17 6.14 -6.33 -6.93
CA ASN A 17 7.13 -5.27 -6.79
C ASN A 17 6.48 -3.88 -6.71
N TYR A 18 5.49 -3.62 -7.57
CA TYR A 18 4.74 -2.37 -7.57
C TYR A 18 4.00 -2.16 -6.25
N LEU A 19 3.25 -3.16 -5.78
CA LEU A 19 2.53 -3.10 -4.50
C LEU A 19 3.49 -2.91 -3.32
N GLN A 20 4.66 -3.57 -3.34
CA GLN A 20 5.70 -3.36 -2.34
C GLN A 20 6.21 -1.91 -2.33
N CYS A 21 6.44 -1.31 -3.49
CA CYS A 21 6.84 0.09 -3.59
C CYS A 21 5.78 1.03 -2.99
N VAL A 22 4.50 0.84 -3.33
CA VAL A 22 3.40 1.63 -2.75
C VAL A 22 3.33 1.47 -1.23
N GLY A 23 3.47 0.24 -0.73
CA GLY A 23 3.50 -0.05 0.70
C GLY A 23 4.66 0.66 1.42
N ASN A 24 5.86 0.62 0.85
CA ASN A 24 7.03 1.29 1.38
C ASN A 24 6.85 2.82 1.44
N LYS A 25 6.22 3.42 0.42
CA LYS A 25 5.89 4.86 0.44
C LYS A 25 4.95 5.22 1.59
N LEU A 26 3.90 4.41 1.81
CA LEU A 26 2.97 4.62 2.92
C LEU A 26 3.65 4.44 4.29
N LEU A 27 4.56 3.47 4.42
CA LEU A 27 5.37 3.26 5.61
C LEU A 27 6.26 4.47 5.91
N ALA A 28 7.00 4.94 4.90
CA ALA A 28 7.88 6.10 5.02
C ALA A 28 7.08 7.36 5.40
N LEU A 29 5.90 7.56 4.81
CA LEU A 29 5.01 8.67 5.13
C LEU A 29 4.51 8.61 6.58
N ARG A 30 4.16 7.42 7.08
CA ARG A 30 3.77 7.25 8.49
C ARG A 30 4.92 7.60 9.43
N GLN A 31 6.12 7.12 9.12
CA GLN A 31 7.31 7.32 9.93
C GLN A 31 7.78 8.78 9.93
N SER A 32 7.76 9.45 8.77
CA SER A 32 8.16 10.87 8.66
C SER A 32 7.25 11.79 9.47
N GLN A 33 5.96 11.45 9.58
CA GLN A 33 5.00 12.15 10.43
C GLN A 33 4.97 11.66 11.89
N LYS A 34 5.90 10.76 12.28
CA LYS A 34 6.05 10.18 13.63
C LYS A 34 4.76 9.53 14.15
N LYS A 35 3.97 8.91 13.26
CA LYS A 35 2.68 8.31 13.60
C LYS A 35 2.81 6.83 13.95
N SER A 36 2.13 6.41 15.01
CA SER A 36 1.98 4.99 15.34
C SER A 36 0.86 4.35 14.51
N LEU A 37 0.93 3.04 14.26
CA LEU A 37 -0.14 2.31 13.58
C LEU A 37 -1.49 2.46 14.29
N LYS A 38 -1.50 2.51 15.63
CA LYS A 38 -2.71 2.69 16.44
C LYS A 38 -3.36 4.05 16.19
N GLU A 39 -2.56 5.10 16.07
CA GLU A 39 -3.07 6.45 15.81
C GLU A 39 -3.71 6.54 14.41
N VAL A 40 -3.01 6.04 13.39
CA VAL A 40 -3.53 6.01 12.02
C VAL A 40 -4.80 5.18 11.95
N ALA A 41 -4.82 4.01 12.58
CA ALA A 41 -5.98 3.12 12.67
C ALA A 41 -7.23 3.83 13.23
N LYS A 42 -7.06 4.55 14.35
CA LYS A 42 -8.14 5.28 15.03
C LYS A 42 -8.78 6.31 14.09
N THR A 43 -7.97 7.14 13.43
CA THR A 43 -8.49 8.23 12.59
C THR A 43 -9.03 7.74 11.25
N THR A 44 -8.40 6.72 10.65
CA THR A 44 -8.84 6.17 9.35
C THR A 44 -9.99 5.17 9.47
N LYS A 45 -10.39 4.81 10.70
CA LYS A 45 -11.37 3.74 11.01
C LYS A 45 -10.96 2.42 10.35
N MET A 46 -9.68 2.08 10.45
CA MET A 46 -9.08 0.85 9.95
C MET A 46 -8.43 0.08 11.09
N SER A 47 -8.25 -1.23 10.97
CA SER A 47 -7.46 -1.96 11.97
C SER A 47 -5.96 -1.70 11.77
N PRO A 48 -5.15 -1.68 12.85
CA PRO A 48 -3.69 -1.57 12.74
C PRO A 48 -3.08 -2.68 11.87
N GLY A 49 -3.68 -3.87 11.90
CA GLY A 49 -3.26 -5.01 11.08
C GLY A 49 -3.44 -4.77 9.58
N ILE A 50 -4.56 -4.17 9.15
CA ILE A 50 -4.74 -3.81 7.74
C ILE A 50 -3.69 -2.80 7.31
N ILE A 51 -3.43 -1.76 8.11
CA ILE A 51 -2.42 -0.75 7.78
C ILE A 51 -1.03 -1.39 7.68
N SER A 52 -0.68 -2.27 8.61
CA SER A 52 0.60 -2.99 8.55
C SER A 52 0.73 -3.88 7.32
N LYS A 53 -0.33 -4.57 6.89
CA LYS A 53 -0.35 -5.37 5.66
C LYS A 53 -0.13 -4.50 4.43
N VAL A 54 -0.80 -3.36 4.35
CA VAL A 54 -0.63 -2.38 3.26
C VAL A 54 0.79 -1.88 3.18
N GLU A 55 1.37 -1.49 4.32
CA GLU A 55 2.77 -1.03 4.40
C GLU A 55 3.77 -2.09 3.94
N LYS A 56 3.39 -3.38 3.99
CA LYS A 56 4.18 -4.52 3.51
C LYS A 56 3.85 -4.96 2.07
N GLY A 57 3.09 -4.18 1.30
CA GLY A 57 2.73 -4.56 -0.06
C GLY A 57 1.61 -5.60 -0.17
N GLN A 58 0.93 -5.94 0.93
CA GLN A 58 -0.13 -6.95 0.97
C GLN A 58 -1.51 -6.29 0.78
N PHE A 59 -1.89 -6.09 -0.47
CA PHE A 59 -3.13 -5.37 -0.85
C PHE A 59 -4.35 -6.27 -1.07
N GLU A 60 -4.26 -7.57 -0.76
CA GLU A 60 -5.35 -8.56 -0.94
C GLU A 60 -6.68 -8.11 -0.32
N THR A 61 -6.63 -7.26 0.71
CA THR A 61 -7.81 -6.73 1.42
C THR A 61 -7.94 -5.21 1.34
N LEU A 62 -7.07 -4.52 0.59
CA LEU A 62 -7.12 -3.06 0.48
C LEU A 62 -7.85 -2.62 -0.78
N CYS A 63 -9.02 -2.00 -0.60
CA CYS A 63 -9.74 -1.35 -1.69
C CYS A 63 -9.29 0.12 -1.85
N LEU A 64 -9.52 0.70 -3.04
CA LEU A 64 -9.21 2.11 -3.35
C LEU A 64 -9.77 3.11 -2.31
N SER A 65 -10.96 2.84 -1.77
CA SER A 65 -11.58 3.68 -0.73
C SER A 65 -10.74 3.78 0.56
N ARG A 66 -10.05 2.71 0.95
CA ARG A 66 -9.16 2.68 2.12
C ARG A 66 -7.84 3.40 1.84
N LEU A 67 -7.29 3.23 0.63
CA LEU A 67 -6.12 3.98 0.19
C LEU A 67 -6.40 5.49 0.21
N LEU A 68 -7.55 5.91 -0.33
CA LEU A 68 -7.97 7.32 -0.31
C LEU A 68 -8.13 7.88 1.11
N ARG A 69 -8.58 7.08 2.08
CA ARG A 69 -8.62 7.50 3.49
C ARG A 69 -7.22 7.75 4.05
N LEU A 70 -6.25 6.90 3.73
CA LEU A 70 -4.85 7.10 4.12
C LEU A 70 -4.28 8.36 3.46
N CYS A 71 -4.50 8.56 2.16
CA CYS A 71 -4.07 9.77 1.45
C CYS A 71 -4.65 11.04 2.09
N ARG A 72 -5.95 11.05 2.40
CA ARG A 72 -6.60 12.18 3.10
C ARG A 72 -6.03 12.41 4.49
N TYR A 73 -5.80 11.34 5.26
CA TYR A 73 -5.21 11.42 6.60
C TYR A 73 -3.82 12.07 6.56
N TYR A 74 -2.98 11.65 5.61
CA TYR A 74 -1.62 12.17 5.47
C TYR A 74 -1.54 13.48 4.65
N LYS A 75 -2.67 13.96 4.10
CA LYS A 75 -2.75 15.15 3.24
C LYS A 75 -1.85 15.07 2.00
N VAL A 76 -1.82 13.91 1.35
CA VAL A 76 -1.04 13.66 0.12
C VAL A 76 -1.94 13.34 -1.06
N ASN A 77 -1.46 13.59 -2.28
CA ASN A 77 -2.15 13.14 -3.48
C ASN A 77 -1.98 11.63 -3.66
N ILE A 78 -3.01 10.94 -4.15
CA ILE A 78 -2.92 9.51 -4.45
C ILE A 78 -1.85 9.22 -5.50
N ILE A 79 -1.65 10.13 -6.46
CA ILE A 79 -0.64 10.01 -7.52
C ILE A 79 0.76 9.86 -6.91
N ASP A 80 1.11 10.66 -5.91
CA ASP A 80 2.43 10.61 -5.25
C ASP A 80 2.72 9.24 -4.61
N ILE A 81 1.66 8.56 -4.19
CA ILE A 81 1.71 7.25 -3.52
C ILE A 81 1.77 6.11 -4.53
N VAL A 82 1.00 6.17 -5.61
CA VAL A 82 0.91 5.08 -6.60
C VAL A 82 1.98 5.15 -7.68
N SER A 83 2.60 6.31 -7.92
CA SER A 83 3.68 6.46 -8.90
C SER A 83 4.93 5.71 -8.44
N CYS A 84 5.08 4.47 -8.85
CA CYS A 84 6.22 3.61 -8.57
C CYS A 84 6.85 3.22 -9.91
N GLU A 85 8.11 3.59 -10.10
CA GLU A 85 8.92 3.27 -11.29
C GLU A 85 9.43 1.82 -11.26
#